data_AF-A0A442L9A6-F1
#
_entry.id   AF-A0A442L9A6-F1
#
_cell.length_a   1.000
_cell.length_b   1.000
_cell.length_c   1.000
_cell.angle_alpha   90.00
_cell.angle_beta   90.00
_cell.angle_gamma   90.00
#
_symmetry.space_group_name_H-M   'P 1'
#
loop_
_entity.id
_entity.type
_entity.pdbx_description
1 polymer ?
#
loop_
_entity_poly.entity_id
_entity_poly.type
_entity_poly.pdbx_seq_one_letter_code
_entity_poly.pdbx_strand_id
1 'polypeptide(L)'
;MSTVQQELNITSSMRTVAAPQHYSTIVKFIDEVAKSEPNETPTSVEIYLSDGKWYCQVCRGDEKTQPMGPYTKQQAERIQDARKMLIANRGTARLVFK
;
A
#
# COMPACT_ATOMS: atom_id res chain seq x y z
N MET A 1 12.59 -40.35 -22.59
CA MET A 1 13.08 -41.22 -21.51
C MET A 1 13.61 -40.35 -20.39
N SER A 2 13.26 -40.71 -19.15
CA SER A 2 13.72 -40.15 -17.87
C SER A 2 15.25 -40.15 -17.72
N THR A 3 15.76 -39.22 -16.90
CA THR A 3 16.40 -39.44 -15.56
C THR A 3 17.05 -38.10 -15.13
N VAL A 4 16.53 -37.35 -14.15
CA VAL A 4 16.75 -37.44 -12.67
C VAL A 4 18.22 -37.39 -12.26
N GLN A 5 18.58 -36.37 -11.47
CA GLN A 5 19.49 -36.32 -10.29
C GLN A 5 19.99 -34.86 -10.14
N GLN A 6 19.44 -34.02 -9.28
CA GLN A 6 19.50 -33.99 -7.80
C GLN A 6 20.93 -33.86 -7.26
N GLU A 7 21.37 -32.62 -7.03
CA GLU A 7 22.32 -32.33 -5.97
C GLU A 7 21.79 -31.18 -5.11
N LEU A 8 21.42 -31.57 -3.89
CA LEU A 8 21.11 -30.73 -2.76
C LEU A 8 22.40 -30.04 -2.33
N ASN A 9 22.54 -28.74 -2.59
CA ASN A 9 23.50 -27.93 -1.86
C ASN A 9 22.73 -27.00 -0.93
N ILE A 10 22.53 -27.49 0.30
CA ILE A 10 22.05 -26.71 1.43
C ILE A 10 23.21 -25.81 1.83
N THR A 11 23.31 -24.66 1.17
CA THR A 11 24.08 -23.53 1.70
C THR A 11 23.09 -22.49 2.18
N SER A 12 23.05 -22.39 3.51
CA SER A 12 22.51 -21.30 4.30
C SER A 12 22.68 -19.95 3.60
N SER A 13 21.65 -19.52 2.87
CA SER A 13 21.47 -18.13 2.48
C SER A 13 20.21 -17.68 3.20
N MET A 14 20.42 -16.84 4.20
CA MET A 14 19.39 -16.01 4.79
C MET A 14 18.56 -15.45 3.64
N ARG A 15 17.29 -15.88 3.51
CA ARG A 15 16.35 -15.19 2.66
C ARG A 15 16.16 -13.82 3.29
N THR A 16 16.96 -12.87 2.85
CA THR A 16 16.64 -11.46 2.96
C THR A 16 15.32 -11.30 2.24
N VAL A 17 14.22 -11.36 3.00
CA VAL A 17 12.90 -10.93 2.54
C VAL A 17 13.14 -9.48 2.15
N ALA A 18 13.23 -9.23 0.85
CA ALA A 18 13.37 -7.89 0.34
C ALA A 18 12.23 -7.08 0.95
N ALA A 19 12.58 -5.99 1.64
CA ALA A 19 11.59 -5.10 2.21
C ALA A 19 10.56 -4.75 1.12
N PRO A 20 9.25 -4.73 1.44
CA PRO A 20 8.25 -4.34 0.46
C PRO A 20 8.67 -2.99 -0.13
N GLN A 21 8.77 -2.91 -1.46
CA GLN A 21 9.04 -1.64 -2.11
C GLN A 21 7.79 -0.79 -1.96
N HIS A 22 7.81 0.09 -0.96
CA HIS A 22 6.74 1.04 -0.67
C HIS A 22 6.89 2.23 -1.61
N TYR A 23 5.96 2.37 -2.56
CA TYR A 23 5.85 3.55 -3.41
C TYR A 23 4.85 4.51 -2.76
N SER A 24 5.28 5.16 -1.69
CA SER A 24 4.48 6.17 -0.98
C SER A 24 4.73 7.54 -1.59
N THR A 25 3.84 7.96 -2.50
CA THR A 25 3.78 9.36 -2.92
C THR A 25 3.00 10.15 -1.87
N ILE A 26 3.69 11.04 -1.15
CA ILE A 26 3.07 11.98 -0.22
C ILE A 26 2.11 12.87 -1.02
N VAL A 27 0.81 12.78 -0.74
CA VAL A 27 -0.20 13.69 -1.28
C VAL A 27 -0.08 15.00 -0.50
N LYS A 28 0.54 16.01 -1.10
CA LYS A 28 0.38 17.39 -0.62
C LYS A 28 -1.05 17.81 -0.94
N PHE A 29 -1.91 17.82 0.07
CA PHE A 29 -3.21 18.46 -0.06
C PHE A 29 -2.98 19.95 -0.29
N ILE A 30 -3.70 20.52 -1.25
CA ILE A 30 -3.69 21.96 -1.53
C ILE A 30 -4.16 22.64 -0.23
N ASP A 31 -3.40 23.63 0.24
CA ASP A 31 -3.54 24.34 1.53
C ASP A 31 -4.93 24.98 1.78
N GLU A 32 -5.86 24.89 0.84
CA GLU A 32 -7.18 25.52 0.94
C GLU A 32 -8.19 24.76 1.83
N VAL A 33 -7.88 23.52 2.22
CA VAL A 33 -8.69 22.74 3.18
C VAL A 33 -8.10 22.81 4.61
N ALA A 34 -6.89 23.35 4.78
CA ALA A 34 -6.20 23.45 6.07
C ALA A 34 -6.72 24.57 7.00
N LYS A 35 -8.02 24.89 6.92
CA LYS A 35 -8.71 25.76 7.90
C LYS A 35 -9.54 24.99 8.93
N SER A 36 -9.56 23.65 8.86
CA SER A 36 -10.14 22.81 9.89
C SER A 36 -9.05 21.99 10.56
N GLU A 37 -8.76 22.31 11.82
CA GLU A 37 -8.09 21.48 12.83
C GLU A 37 -6.57 21.22 12.63
N PRO A 38 -5.67 21.95 13.34
CA PRO A 38 -4.22 21.72 13.30
C PRO A 38 -3.75 20.40 13.96
N ASN A 39 -4.67 19.52 14.36
CA ASN A 39 -4.40 18.27 15.06
C ASN A 39 -4.84 17.01 14.30
N GLU A 40 -5.36 17.12 13.07
CA GLU A 40 -5.70 15.92 12.30
C GLU A 40 -4.49 15.33 11.60
N THR A 41 -4.11 14.11 12.00
CA THR A 41 -3.11 13.29 11.33
C THR A 41 -3.49 13.13 9.84
N PRO A 42 -2.61 13.51 8.90
CA PRO A 42 -2.94 13.53 7.48
C PRO A 42 -3.26 12.12 6.98
N THR A 43 -4.33 12.01 6.18
CA THR A 43 -4.74 10.74 5.56
C THR A 43 -4.11 10.60 4.18
N SER A 44 -3.40 9.50 3.95
CA SER A 44 -2.77 9.18 2.66
C SER A 44 -3.26 7.84 2.13
N VAL A 45 -3.15 7.63 0.81
CA VAL A 45 -3.46 6.34 0.17
C VAL A 45 -2.16 5.78 -0.41
N GLU A 46 -1.75 4.62 0.07
CA GLU A 46 -0.52 3.94 -0.32
C GLU A 46 -0.81 2.72 -1.17
N ILE A 47 0.05 2.48 -2.15
CA ILE A 47 0.13 1.19 -2.83
C ILE A 47 1.47 0.55 -2.54
N TYR A 48 1.49 -0.77 -2.37
CA TYR A 48 2.71 -1.51 -2.08
C TYR A 48 2.69 -2.88 -2.76
N LEU A 49 3.89 -3.38 -3.04
CA LEU A 49 4.10 -4.72 -3.59
C LEU A 49 4.38 -5.69 -2.44
N SER A 50 3.61 -6.77 -2.36
CA SER A 50 3.83 -7.87 -1.42
C SER A 50 3.57 -9.19 -2.14
N ASP A 51 4.50 -10.13 -2.03
CA ASP A 51 4.42 -11.45 -2.68
C ASP A 51 4.11 -11.39 -4.20
N GLY A 52 4.71 -10.41 -4.89
CA GLY A 52 4.51 -10.19 -6.33
C GLY A 52 3.13 -9.61 -6.70
N LYS A 53 2.32 -9.22 -5.72
CA LYS A 53 0.96 -8.69 -5.89
C LYS A 53 0.87 -7.27 -5.35
N TRP A 54 0.11 -6.41 -6.02
CA TRP A 54 -0.09 -5.04 -5.58
C TRP A 54 -1.29 -4.93 -4.66
N TYR A 55 -1.14 -4.12 -3.62
CA TYR A 55 -2.17 -3.84 -2.65
C TYR A 55 -2.31 -2.33 -2.48
N CYS A 56 -3.48 -1.88 -2.04
CA CYS A 56 -3.79 -0.50 -1.74
C CYS A 56 -4.34 -0.40 -0.32
N GLN A 57 -3.89 0.57 0.47
CA GLN A 57 -4.40 0.82 1.81
C GLN A 57 -4.43 2.33 2.08
N VAL A 58 -5.30 2.74 3.00
CA VAL A 58 -5.34 4.12 3.49
C VAL A 58 -4.62 4.17 4.83
N CYS A 59 -3.74 5.15 4.99
CA CYS A 59 -2.98 5.39 6.20
C CYS A 59 -3.44 6.70 6.83
N ARG A 60 -3.55 6.74 8.15
CA ARG A 60 -3.82 7.95 8.93
C ARG A 60 -2.87 7.96 10.13
N GLY A 61 -1.76 8.69 10.00
CA GLY A 61 -0.66 8.55 10.97
C GLY A 61 -0.12 7.12 11.00
N ASP A 62 -0.13 6.50 12.18
CA ASP A 62 0.30 5.11 12.39
C ASP A 62 -0.80 4.08 12.09
N GLU A 63 -2.05 4.51 12.00
CA GLU A 63 -3.19 3.62 11.76
C GLU A 63 -3.36 3.31 10.26
N LYS A 64 -3.72 2.07 9.94
CA LYS A 64 -3.86 1.63 8.54
C LYS A 64 -5.15 0.86 8.33
N THR A 65 -5.80 1.06 7.19
CA THR A 65 -6.92 0.22 6.79
C THR A 65 -6.43 -1.16 6.39
N GLN A 66 -7.32 -2.16 6.42
CA GLN A 66 -7.01 -3.46 5.83
C GLN A 66 -6.60 -3.32 4.36
N PRO A 67 -5.53 -4.01 3.92
CA PRO A 67 -5.09 -3.92 2.54
C PRO A 67 -6.15 -4.44 1.57
N MET A 68 -6.39 -3.66 0.54
CA MET A 68 -7.26 -3.98 -0.58
C MET A 68 -6.42 -4.59 -1.71
N GLY A 69 -6.86 -5.70 -2.27
CA GLY A 69 -6.15 -6.41 -3.32
C GLY A 69 -6.38 -7.92 -3.22
N PRO A 70 -5.63 -8.72 -3.99
CA PRO A 70 -4.49 -8.33 -4.84
C PRO A 70 -4.90 -7.68 -6.18
N TYR A 71 -4.03 -6.81 -6.70
CA TYR A 71 -4.18 -6.10 -7.97
C TYR A 71 -2.94 -6.23 -8.87
N THR A 72 -3.11 -5.90 -10.15
CA THR A 72 -1.98 -5.54 -11.03
C THR A 72 -1.50 -4.13 -10.71
N LYS A 73 -0.28 -3.76 -11.12
CA LYS A 73 0.28 -2.42 -10.89
C LYS A 73 -0.66 -1.30 -11.39
N GLN A 74 -1.11 -1.41 -12.63
CA GLN A 74 -1.99 -0.42 -13.25
C GLN A 74 -3.35 -0.33 -12.55
N GLN A 75 -3.87 -1.46 -12.05
CA GLN A 75 -5.10 -1.46 -11.25
C GLN A 75 -4.89 -0.77 -9.90
N ALA A 76 -3.77 -1.04 -9.22
CA ALA A 76 -3.45 -0.42 -7.95
C ALA A 76 -3.33 1.11 -8.08
N GLU A 77 -2.67 1.62 -9.12
CA GLU A 77 -2.57 3.05 -9.43
C GLU A 77 -3.96 3.68 -9.64
N ARG A 78 -4.82 3.08 -10.47
CA ARG A 78 -6.20 3.57 -10.69
C ARG A 78 -7.03 3.57 -9.40
N ILE A 79 -6.88 2.52 -8.59
CA ILE A 79 -7.59 2.39 -7.30
C ILE A 79 -7.08 3.42 -6.30
N GLN A 80 -5.78 3.70 -6.28
CA GLN A 80 -5.19 4.74 -5.46
C GLN A 80 -5.82 6.10 -5.78
N ASP A 81 -5.92 6.46 -7.06
CA ASP A 81 -6.50 7.74 -7.48
C ASP A 81 -8.01 7.81 -7.20
N ALA A 82 -8.74 6.74 -7.47
CA ALA A 82 -10.16 6.66 -7.13
C ALA A 82 -10.40 6.81 -5.62
N ARG A 83 -9.54 6.20 -4.78
CA ARG A 83 -9.62 6.31 -3.32
C ARG A 83 -9.27 7.71 -2.83
N LYS A 84 -8.23 8.35 -3.38
CA LYS A 84 -7.90 9.74 -3.08
C LYS A 84 -9.10 10.65 -3.36
N MET A 85 -9.72 10.50 -4.52
CA MET A 85 -10.91 11.28 -4.89
C MET A 85 -12.10 11.00 -3.96
N LEU A 86 -12.34 9.74 -3.58
CA LEU A 86 -13.41 9.39 -2.63
C LEU A 86 -13.18 9.98 -1.25
N ILE A 87 -11.94 9.98 -0.74
CA ILE A 87 -11.60 10.58 0.55
C ILE A 87 -11.74 12.10 0.49
N ALA A 88 -11.28 12.74 -0.59
CA ALA A 88 -11.43 14.18 -0.77
C ALA A 88 -12.92 14.60 -0.82
N ASN A 89 -13.78 13.79 -1.43
CA ASN A 89 -15.21 14.13 -1.59
C ASN A 89 -16.08 13.72 -0.38
N ARG A 90 -15.78 12.59 0.26
CA ARG A 90 -16.64 11.98 1.31
C ARG A 90 -15.97 11.89 2.69
N GLY A 91 -14.73 12.34 2.82
CA GLY A 91 -13.93 12.18 4.02
C GLY A 91 -13.57 10.71 4.30
N THR A 92 -13.11 10.48 5.52
CA THR A 92 -12.62 9.17 6.00
C THR A 92 -13.64 8.40 6.84
N ALA A 93 -14.86 8.92 7.03
CA ALA A 93 -15.88 8.37 7.92
C ALA A 93 -16.33 6.93 7.59
N ARG A 94 -16.10 6.46 6.36
CA ARG A 94 -16.42 5.08 5.91
C ARG A 94 -15.22 4.15 5.91
N LEU A 95 -14.07 4.59 6.41
CA LEU A 95 -12.86 3.80 6.51
C LEU A 95 -12.73 3.24 7.91
N VAL A 96 -12.32 1.97 7.99
CA VAL A 96 -12.01 1.31 9.26
C VAL A 96 -10.51 1.17 9.33
N PHE A 97 -9.91 1.89 10.27
CA PHE A 97 -8.49 1.86 10.58
C PHE A 97 -8.21 0.85 11.71
N LYS A 98 -7.02 0.25 11.69
CA LYS A 98 -6.51 -0.68 12.70
C LYS A 98 -5.13 -0.24 13.14
#